data_AF-A0A920EMG0-F1
#
_entry.id   AF-A0A920EMG0-F1
#
_cell.length_a   1.000
_cell.length_b   1.000
_cell.length_c   1.000
_cell.angle_alpha   90.00
_cell.angle_beta   90.00
_cell.angle_gamma   90.00
#
_symmetry.space_group_name_H-M   'P 1'
#
loop_
_entity.id
_entity.type
_entity.pdbx_description
1 polymer ?
#
loop_
_entity_poly.entity_id
_entity_poly.type
_entity_poly.pdbx_seq_one_letter_code
_entity_poly.pdbx_strand_id
1 'polypeptide(L)'
;MSNAQEGINNLEQWVDSLIVIPNSKLKEVYGGSESIFSSFENANDVLRGAVKGITEIITIRGFMNVDFADVKTVMSGMGKAMMGSGVSSGENRAVEAVTTALSSPLLDNIDLQGASGVLVNITSGSDLTTDEFEVIGSKIKEIANEDAKIITGCIKEDDNIGDLRVTIIATGFAQTSPADTLSSEASSPN
;
A
#
# COMPACT_ATOMS: atom_id res chain seq x y z
N MET A 1 1.69 0.86 -24.88
CA MET A 1 2.03 0.18 -23.61
C MET A 1 3.22 -0.78 -23.71
N SER A 2 3.64 -1.25 -24.90
CA SER A 2 4.81 -2.16 -25.07
C SER A 2 6.09 -1.68 -24.37
N ASN A 3 6.50 -0.42 -24.62
CA ASN A 3 7.75 0.12 -24.07
C ASN A 3 7.75 0.23 -22.54
N ALA A 4 6.57 0.52 -21.95
CA ALA A 4 6.44 0.64 -20.50
C ALA A 4 6.55 -0.73 -19.81
N GLN A 5 5.95 -1.77 -20.40
CA GLN A 5 6.03 -3.12 -19.86
C GLN A 5 7.45 -3.68 -19.96
N GLU A 6 8.13 -3.44 -21.09
CA GLU A 6 9.52 -3.82 -21.28
C GLU A 6 10.44 -3.10 -20.29
N GLY A 7 10.21 -1.79 -20.07
CA GLY A 7 10.94 -1.01 -19.06
C GLY A 7 10.72 -1.52 -17.64
N ILE A 8 9.48 -1.86 -17.27
CA ILE A 8 9.12 -2.44 -15.96
C ILE A 8 9.85 -3.77 -15.77
N ASN A 9 9.80 -4.67 -16.74
CA ASN A 9 10.45 -5.98 -16.68
C ASN A 9 11.97 -5.88 -16.57
N ASN A 10 12.58 -4.91 -17.27
CA ASN A 10 14.01 -4.65 -17.16
C ASN A 10 14.37 -4.08 -15.80
N LEU A 11 13.59 -3.14 -15.27
CA LEU A 11 13.85 -2.50 -13.98
C LEU A 11 13.69 -3.47 -12.81
N GLU A 12 12.71 -4.36 -12.87
CA GLU A 12 12.44 -5.39 -11.85
C GLU A 12 13.68 -6.29 -11.58
N GLN A 13 14.55 -6.49 -12.58
CA GLN A 13 15.77 -7.29 -12.42
C GLN A 13 16.88 -6.59 -11.61
N TRP A 14 16.79 -5.27 -11.43
CA TRP A 14 17.84 -4.46 -10.81
C TRP A 14 17.42 -3.80 -9.48
N VAL A 15 16.17 -4.00 -9.04
CA VAL A 15 15.63 -3.38 -7.82
C VAL A 15 15.14 -4.43 -6.84
N ASP A 16 15.24 -4.13 -5.55
CA ASP A 16 14.72 -4.99 -4.47
C ASP A 16 13.18 -5.07 -4.47
N SER A 17 12.53 -3.95 -4.76
CA SER A 17 11.08 -3.80 -4.83
C SER A 17 10.71 -2.73 -5.86
N LEU A 18 9.67 -3.00 -6.65
CA LEU A 18 9.17 -2.10 -7.69
C LEU A 18 7.71 -1.71 -7.42
N ILE A 19 7.49 -0.47 -7.03
CA ILE A 19 6.13 0.09 -6.86
C ILE A 19 5.63 0.53 -8.24
N VAL A 20 4.54 -0.07 -8.72
CA VAL A 20 3.93 0.27 -10.01
C VAL A 20 2.62 1.00 -9.75
N ILE A 21 2.52 2.25 -10.21
CA ILE A 21 1.29 3.05 -10.10
C ILE A 21 0.65 3.17 -11.50
N PRO A 22 -0.45 2.45 -11.76
CA PRO A 22 -1.13 2.53 -13.05
C PRO A 22 -1.95 3.82 -13.15
N ASN A 23 -1.55 4.72 -14.05
CA ASN A 23 -2.27 5.98 -14.29
C ASN A 23 -3.75 5.79 -14.68
N SER A 24 -4.13 4.62 -15.21
CA SER A 24 -5.53 4.29 -15.48
C SER A 24 -6.37 4.23 -14.20
N LYS A 25 -5.81 3.71 -13.10
CA LYS A 25 -6.50 3.61 -11.80
C LYS A 25 -6.61 4.94 -11.09
N LEU A 26 -5.71 5.88 -11.34
CA LEU A 26 -5.82 7.24 -10.79
C LEU A 26 -7.11 7.94 -11.23
N LYS A 27 -7.60 7.67 -12.45
CA LYS A 27 -8.88 8.22 -12.92
C LYS A 27 -10.07 7.71 -12.12
N GLU A 28 -10.01 6.48 -11.62
CA GLU A 28 -11.05 5.87 -10.78
C GLU A 28 -11.02 6.45 -9.36
N VAL A 29 -9.83 6.75 -8.83
CA VAL A 29 -9.65 7.37 -7.51
C VAL A 29 -10.10 8.83 -7.48
N TYR A 30 -9.71 9.64 -8.49
CA TYR A 30 -9.87 11.10 -8.46
C TYR A 30 -11.02 11.63 -9.31
N GLY A 31 -11.72 10.78 -10.06
CA GLY A 31 -12.83 11.17 -10.92
C GLY A 31 -12.37 11.74 -12.27
N GLY A 32 -12.87 11.18 -13.37
CA GLY A 32 -12.40 11.44 -14.74
C GLY A 32 -12.75 12.80 -15.35
N SER A 33 -13.16 13.80 -14.57
CA SER A 33 -13.57 15.14 -15.06
C SER A 33 -12.45 16.18 -15.04
N GLU A 34 -11.25 15.83 -14.58
CA GLU A 34 -10.18 16.80 -14.39
C GLU A 34 -9.30 17.01 -15.63
N SER A 35 -8.58 18.15 -15.64
CA SER A 35 -7.54 18.45 -16.63
C SER A 35 -6.43 17.38 -16.62
N ILE A 36 -5.75 17.20 -17.74
CA ILE A 36 -4.59 16.30 -17.82
C ILE A 36 -3.49 16.70 -16.83
N PHE A 37 -3.35 17.99 -16.52
CA PHE A 37 -2.40 18.50 -15.53
C PHE A 37 -2.77 18.05 -14.12
N SER A 38 -4.05 18.16 -13.75
CA SER A 38 -4.57 17.69 -12.46
C SER A 38 -4.40 16.17 -12.31
N SER A 39 -4.58 15.41 -13.40
CA SER A 39 -4.30 13.97 -13.39
C SER A 39 -2.82 13.62 -13.11
N PHE A 40 -1.88 14.47 -13.54
CA PHE A 40 -0.46 14.30 -13.19
C PHE A 40 -0.18 14.71 -11.74
N GLU A 41 -0.83 15.76 -11.23
CA GLU A 41 -0.75 16.13 -9.82
C GLU A 41 -1.26 15.01 -8.91
N ASN A 42 -2.36 14.36 -9.29
CA ASN A 42 -2.89 13.20 -8.57
C ASN A 42 -1.89 12.03 -8.55
N ALA A 43 -1.19 11.77 -9.66
CA ALA A 43 -0.12 10.77 -9.69
C ALA A 43 1.05 11.15 -8.77
N ASN A 44 1.43 12.42 -8.78
CA ASN A 44 2.48 12.94 -7.90
C ASN A 44 2.09 12.84 -6.43
N ASP A 45 0.81 13.02 -6.11
CA ASP A 45 0.28 12.90 -4.75
C ASP A 45 0.36 11.46 -4.24
N VAL A 46 0.05 10.48 -5.08
CA VAL A 46 0.23 9.04 -4.75
C VAL A 46 1.70 8.71 -4.57
N LEU A 47 2.57 9.14 -5.50
CA LEU A 47 4.02 8.94 -5.39
C LEU A 47 4.59 9.59 -4.13
N ARG A 48 4.17 10.82 -3.82
CA ARG A 48 4.53 11.53 -2.60
C ARG A 48 4.07 10.74 -1.38
N GLY A 49 2.85 10.23 -1.37
CA GLY A 49 2.32 9.41 -0.29
C GLY A 49 3.11 8.12 -0.08
N ALA A 50 3.52 7.44 -1.16
CA ALA A 50 4.33 6.22 -1.10
C ALA A 50 5.70 6.50 -0.47
N VAL A 51 6.40 7.51 -1.00
CA VAL A 51 7.74 7.88 -0.54
C VAL A 51 7.69 8.42 0.89
N LYS A 52 6.73 9.30 1.20
CA LYS A 52 6.49 9.84 2.56
C LYS A 52 6.24 8.68 3.53
N GLY A 53 5.33 7.75 3.21
CA GLY A 53 5.00 6.62 4.08
C GLY A 53 6.20 5.74 4.43
N ILE A 54 7.05 5.39 3.46
CA ILE A 54 8.24 4.56 3.72
C ILE A 54 9.31 5.36 4.47
N THR A 55 9.56 6.59 4.03
CA THR A 55 10.65 7.41 4.57
C THR A 55 10.37 7.79 6.02
N GLU A 56 9.13 8.13 6.35
CA GLU A 56 8.76 8.55 7.70
C GLU A 56 8.78 7.40 8.71
N ILE A 57 8.44 6.18 8.31
CA ILE A 57 8.59 4.99 9.18
C ILE A 57 10.06 4.80 9.60
N ILE A 58 11.01 5.14 8.73
CA ILE A 58 12.45 5.01 8.99
C ILE A 58 13.01 6.21 9.76
N THR A 59 12.58 7.41 9.41
CA THR A 59 13.23 8.66 9.83
C THR A 59 12.58 9.29 11.05
N ILE A 60 11.26 9.17 11.18
CA ILE A 60 10.52 9.73 12.30
C ILE A 60 10.43 8.67 13.38
N ARG A 61 11.18 8.87 14.45
CA ARG A 61 11.06 8.05 15.66
C ARG A 61 9.70 8.30 16.30
N GLY A 62 8.70 7.52 15.90
CA GLY A 62 7.41 7.45 16.57
C GLY A 62 7.50 6.75 17.93
N PHE A 63 6.36 6.60 18.62
CA PHE A 63 6.27 5.87 19.88
C PHE A 63 6.53 4.36 19.74
N MET A 64 6.31 3.80 18.53
CA MET A 64 6.72 2.46 18.15
C MET A 64 7.75 2.56 17.03
N ASN A 65 9.01 2.39 17.39
CA ASN A 65 10.12 2.50 16.44
C ASN A 65 10.23 1.19 15.65
N VAL A 66 9.89 1.24 14.37
CA VAL A 66 10.28 0.20 13.41
C VAL A 66 11.73 0.47 13.02
N ASP A 67 12.58 -0.55 13.06
CA ASP A 67 13.96 -0.37 12.61
C ASP A 67 14.09 -0.49 11.08
N PHE A 68 15.15 0.11 10.53
CA PHE A 68 15.40 0.03 9.10
C PHE A 68 15.60 -1.40 8.60
N ALA A 69 16.06 -2.31 9.47
CA ALA A 69 16.27 -3.71 9.10
C ALA A 69 14.94 -4.42 8.85
N ASP A 70 13.89 -4.10 9.62
CA ASP A 70 12.54 -4.60 9.43
C ASP A 70 11.93 -4.11 8.11
N VAL A 71 11.99 -2.81 7.85
CA VAL A 71 11.52 -2.24 6.57
C VAL A 71 12.28 -2.85 5.40
N LYS A 72 13.61 -2.95 5.50
CA LYS A 72 14.44 -3.60 4.49
C LYS A 72 14.04 -5.06 4.28
N THR A 73 13.77 -5.81 5.35
CA THR A 73 13.36 -7.22 5.25
C THR A 73 12.03 -7.38 4.51
N VAL A 74 11.06 -6.50 4.74
CA VAL A 74 9.76 -6.54 4.05
C VAL A 74 9.85 -6.07 2.59
N MET A 75 10.80 -5.19 2.28
CA MET A 75 10.97 -4.65 0.92
C MET A 75 12.02 -5.39 0.08
N SER A 76 12.90 -6.20 0.67
CA SER A 76 13.97 -6.90 -0.05
C SER A 76 13.46 -8.18 -0.73
N GLY A 77 13.70 -8.30 -2.04
CA GLY A 77 13.48 -9.54 -2.81
C GLY A 77 12.01 -9.86 -3.09
N MET A 78 11.13 -8.87 -2.95
CA MET A 78 9.68 -9.04 -2.95
C MET A 78 9.01 -8.56 -4.25
N GLY A 79 9.80 -8.12 -5.25
CA GLY A 79 9.32 -7.84 -6.60
C GLY A 79 8.33 -6.68 -6.64
N LYS A 80 7.16 -6.89 -7.23
CA LYS A 80 6.14 -5.84 -7.37
C LYS A 80 5.51 -5.49 -6.03
N ALA A 81 5.30 -4.20 -5.84
CA ALA A 81 4.67 -3.62 -4.65
C ALA A 81 3.51 -2.71 -5.05
N MET A 82 2.52 -2.62 -4.17
CA MET A 82 1.32 -1.79 -4.36
C MET A 82 0.99 -0.98 -3.11
N MET A 83 0.25 0.10 -3.30
CA MET A 83 -0.05 1.06 -2.24
C MET A 83 -1.53 1.42 -2.26
N GLY A 84 -2.16 1.44 -1.08
CA GLY A 84 -3.45 2.06 -0.84
C GLY A 84 -3.33 3.12 0.26
N SER A 85 -4.14 4.17 0.18
CA SER A 85 -4.20 5.19 1.24
C SER A 85 -5.63 5.62 1.50
N GLY A 86 -5.91 5.96 2.76
CA GLY A 86 -7.20 6.42 3.22
C GLY A 86 -7.02 7.49 4.29
N VAL A 87 -7.93 8.46 4.29
CA VAL A 87 -8.02 9.51 5.30
C VAL A 87 -9.44 9.55 5.81
N SER A 88 -9.62 9.55 7.13
CA SER A 88 -10.93 9.77 7.75
C SER A 88 -10.77 10.60 9.03
N SER A 89 -11.88 11.16 9.49
CA SER A 89 -12.00 11.96 10.70
C SER A 89 -13.31 11.64 11.44
N GLY A 90 -13.39 12.02 12.71
CA GLY A 90 -14.52 11.69 13.58
C GLY A 90 -14.36 10.37 14.35
N GLU A 91 -15.46 9.85 14.88
CA GLU A 91 -15.45 8.77 15.90
C GLU A 91 -15.02 7.40 15.34
N ASN A 92 -15.33 7.11 14.07
CA ASN A 92 -14.98 5.84 13.41
C ASN A 92 -13.79 5.97 12.44
N ARG A 93 -12.99 7.01 12.57
CA ARG A 93 -11.93 7.33 11.61
C ARG A 93 -10.92 6.21 11.41
N ALA A 94 -10.60 5.43 12.44
CA ALA A 94 -9.70 4.28 12.35
C ALA A 94 -10.20 3.20 11.38
N VAL A 95 -11.45 2.78 11.54
CA VAL A 95 -12.07 1.76 10.69
C VAL A 95 -12.23 2.29 9.27
N GLU A 96 -12.72 3.52 9.13
CA GLU A 96 -12.99 4.12 7.84
C GLU A 96 -11.71 4.40 7.04
N ALA A 97 -10.65 4.91 7.68
CA ALA A 97 -9.37 5.16 7.02
C ALA A 97 -8.75 3.87 6.49
N VAL A 98 -8.77 2.79 7.29
CA VAL A 98 -8.28 1.48 6.86
C VAL A 98 -9.14 0.91 5.73
N THR A 99 -10.46 0.94 5.89
CA THR A 99 -11.37 0.42 4.88
C THR A 99 -11.18 1.13 3.54
N THR A 100 -11.02 2.46 3.59
CA THR A 100 -10.74 3.30 2.41
C THR A 100 -9.39 2.96 1.78
N ALA A 101 -8.35 2.77 2.59
CA ALA A 101 -7.03 2.38 2.10
C ALA A 101 -7.08 1.02 1.39
N LEU A 102 -7.84 0.07 1.92
CA LEU A 102 -8.01 -1.27 1.36
C LEU A 102 -8.89 -1.31 0.12
N SER A 103 -9.93 -0.48 0.07
CA SER A 103 -10.79 -0.33 -1.11
C SER A 103 -10.17 0.60 -2.16
N SER A 104 -8.89 0.94 -2.06
CA SER A 104 -8.24 1.82 -3.03
C SER A 104 -8.13 1.11 -4.38
N PRO A 105 -8.54 1.75 -5.48
CA PRO A 105 -8.36 1.24 -6.85
C PRO A 105 -6.92 0.89 -7.23
N LEU A 106 -5.93 1.36 -6.47
CA LEU A 106 -4.51 1.02 -6.64
C LEU A 106 -4.16 -0.36 -6.05
N LEU A 107 -5.01 -0.91 -5.18
CA LEU A 107 -4.98 -2.28 -4.67
C LEU A 107 -5.99 -3.20 -5.38
N ASP A 108 -6.84 -2.67 -6.28
CA ASP A 108 -7.84 -3.45 -7.00
C ASP A 108 -7.19 -4.60 -7.79
N ASN A 109 -7.77 -5.80 -7.64
CA ASN A 109 -7.37 -7.09 -8.24
C ASN A 109 -6.17 -7.77 -7.58
N ILE A 110 -5.73 -7.30 -6.42
CA ILE A 110 -4.66 -7.95 -5.67
C ILE A 110 -5.20 -8.45 -4.34
N ASP A 111 -5.14 -9.76 -4.16
CA ASP A 111 -5.44 -10.40 -2.89
C ASP A 111 -4.29 -10.15 -1.92
N LEU A 112 -4.53 -9.39 -0.85
CA LEU A 112 -3.57 -9.13 0.22
C LEU A 112 -3.12 -10.43 0.92
N GLN A 113 -3.88 -11.52 0.79
CA GLN A 113 -3.45 -12.85 1.23
C GLN A 113 -2.25 -13.39 0.42
N GLY A 114 -2.00 -12.85 -0.77
CA GLY A 114 -0.83 -13.20 -1.57
C GLY A 114 0.44 -12.40 -1.22
N ALA A 115 0.34 -11.39 -0.35
CA ALA A 115 1.46 -10.56 0.05
C ALA A 115 2.28 -11.24 1.15
N SER A 116 3.58 -11.38 0.94
CA SER A 116 4.50 -11.89 1.97
C SER A 116 4.89 -10.82 3.00
N GLY A 117 4.66 -9.54 2.67
CA GLY A 117 5.01 -8.41 3.52
C GLY A 117 4.00 -7.27 3.41
N VAL A 118 3.67 -6.65 4.54
CA VAL A 118 2.75 -5.50 4.59
C VAL A 118 3.35 -4.42 5.48
N LEU A 119 3.56 -3.25 4.90
CA LEU A 119 3.94 -2.03 5.61
C LEU A 119 2.71 -1.17 5.82
N VAL A 120 2.47 -0.77 7.06
CA VAL A 120 1.34 0.07 7.45
C VAL A 120 1.90 1.35 8.06
N ASN A 121 1.54 2.47 7.47
CA ASN A 121 1.90 3.78 7.98
C ASN A 121 0.64 4.48 8.52
N ILE A 122 0.67 4.83 9.80
CA ILE A 122 -0.42 5.56 10.45
C ILE A 122 0.09 6.96 10.78
N THR A 123 -0.56 7.99 10.25
CA THR A 123 -0.24 9.39 10.52
C THR A 123 -1.45 10.04 11.18
N SER A 124 -1.25 10.64 12.34
CA SER A 124 -2.29 11.35 13.09
C SER A 124 -1.69 12.42 14.00
N GLY A 125 -2.54 13.27 14.57
CA GLY A 125 -2.15 14.22 15.59
C GLY A 125 -1.85 13.56 16.94
N SER A 126 -1.78 14.39 17.99
CA SER A 126 -1.59 13.94 19.38
C SER A 126 -2.80 13.21 19.97
N ASP A 127 -3.87 13.08 19.20
CA ASP A 127 -5.18 12.56 19.56
C ASP A 127 -5.40 11.09 19.12
N LEU A 128 -4.38 10.43 18.55
CA LEU A 128 -4.44 9.00 18.27
C LEU A 128 -4.51 8.18 19.56
N THR A 129 -5.56 7.38 19.68
CA THR A 129 -5.78 6.50 20.83
C THR A 129 -5.20 5.10 20.60
N THR A 130 -4.93 4.38 21.70
CA THR A 130 -4.50 2.97 21.62
C THR A 130 -5.58 2.09 20.98
N ASP A 131 -6.85 2.35 21.27
CA ASP A 131 -7.99 1.60 20.70
C ASP A 131 -8.03 1.73 19.17
N GLU A 132 -7.87 2.96 18.65
CA GLU A 132 -7.79 3.20 17.21
C GLU A 132 -6.62 2.46 16.56
N PHE A 133 -5.45 2.46 17.20
CA PHE A 133 -4.27 1.74 16.72
C PHE A 133 -4.50 0.23 16.67
N GLU A 134 -5.10 -0.36 17.71
CA GLU A 134 -5.40 -1.79 17.78
C GLU A 134 -6.43 -2.22 16.73
N VAL A 135 -7.45 -1.38 16.49
CA VAL A 135 -8.45 -1.60 15.44
C VAL A 135 -7.81 -1.67 14.06
N ILE A 136 -6.89 -0.73 13.76
CA ILE A 136 -6.16 -0.71 12.48
C ILE A 136 -5.32 -1.99 12.31
N GLY A 137 -4.54 -2.34 13.33
CA GLY A 137 -3.70 -3.53 13.31
C GLY A 137 -4.50 -4.82 13.16
N SER A 138 -5.64 -4.93 13.85
CA SER A 138 -6.52 -6.10 13.78
C SER A 138 -7.15 -6.25 12.40
N LYS A 139 -7.65 -5.16 11.81
CA LYS A 139 -8.22 -5.16 10.46
C LYS A 139 -7.23 -5.60 9.40
N ILE A 140 -5.97 -5.18 9.52
CA ILE A 140 -4.92 -5.55 8.56
C ILE A 140 -4.50 -7.01 8.74
N LYS A 141 -4.52 -7.53 9.97
CA LYS A 141 -4.29 -8.97 10.22
C LYS A 141 -5.41 -9.87 9.70
N GLU A 142 -6.66 -9.42 9.70
CA GLU A 142 -7.81 -10.19 9.19
C GLU A 142 -7.72 -10.49 7.69
N ILE A 143 -7.01 -9.65 6.93
CA ILE A 143 -6.96 -9.70 5.46
C ILE A 143 -5.59 -10.11 4.92
N ALA A 144 -4.53 -9.95 5.71
CA ALA A 144 -3.19 -10.37 5.34
C ALA A 144 -3.05 -11.89 5.50
N ASN A 145 -2.06 -12.46 4.82
CA ASN A 145 -1.67 -13.85 5.04
C ASN A 145 -1.24 -14.08 6.51
N GLU A 146 -1.56 -15.23 7.09
CA GLU A 146 -1.09 -15.58 8.44
C GLU A 146 0.44 -15.58 8.56
N ASP A 147 1.14 -15.90 7.46
CA ASP A 147 2.60 -15.90 7.37
C ASP A 147 3.19 -14.56 6.91
N ALA A 148 2.37 -13.53 6.64
CA ALA A 148 2.86 -12.24 6.18
C ALA A 148 3.58 -11.47 7.31
N LYS A 149 4.74 -10.89 7.00
CA LYS A 149 5.41 -9.97 7.92
C LYS A 149 4.73 -8.60 7.87
N ILE A 150 3.97 -8.29 8.92
CA ILE A 150 3.28 -7.00 9.06
C ILE A 150 4.12 -6.06 9.92
N ILE A 151 4.40 -4.87 9.38
CA ILE A 151 5.10 -3.79 10.07
C ILE A 151 4.14 -2.61 10.17
N THR A 152 3.93 -2.09 11.37
CA THR A 152 3.09 -0.93 11.60
C THR A 152 3.90 0.21 12.22
N GLY A 153 4.02 1.30 11.47
CA GLY A 153 4.60 2.55 11.94
C GLY A 153 3.51 3.55 12.32
N CYS A 154 3.79 4.35 13.35
CA CYS A 154 2.93 5.42 13.81
C CYS A 154 3.72 6.74 13.87
N ILE A 155 3.22 7.76 13.19
CA ILE A 155 3.83 9.08 13.08
C ILE A 155 2.87 10.11 13.66
N LYS A 156 3.42 10.95 14.53
CA LYS A 156 2.73 12.11 15.08
C LYS A 156 3.00 13.32 14.19
N GLU A 157 1.96 13.87 13.57
CA GLU A 157 1.99 15.11 12.79
C GLU A 157 1.05 16.11 13.48
N ASP A 158 1.61 17.08 14.23
CA ASP A 158 0.84 17.98 15.11
C ASP A 158 -0.18 18.85 14.36
N ASP A 159 -0.01 19.04 13.06
CA ASP A 159 -0.94 19.78 12.20
C ASP A 159 -2.18 18.94 11.77
N ASN A 160 -2.20 17.62 12.04
CA ASN A 160 -3.28 16.70 11.64
C ASN A 160 -4.24 16.34 12.81
N ILE A 161 -4.49 17.24 13.76
CA ILE A 161 -5.44 16.96 14.86
C ILE A 161 -6.85 16.76 14.28
N GLY A 162 -7.49 15.64 14.62
CA GLY A 162 -8.81 15.26 14.13
C GLY A 162 -8.79 14.32 12.91
N ASP A 163 -7.73 14.37 12.10
CA ASP A 163 -7.58 13.53 10.92
C ASP A 163 -6.67 12.31 11.20
N LEU A 164 -7.06 11.18 10.63
CA LEU A 164 -6.27 9.95 10.65
C LEU A 164 -6.01 9.50 9.22
N ARG A 165 -4.73 9.40 8.86
CA ARG A 165 -4.29 8.89 7.57
C ARG A 165 -3.65 7.53 7.75
N VAL A 166 -4.12 6.56 6.97
CA VAL A 166 -3.54 5.22 6.91
C VAL A 166 -3.06 4.97 5.49
N THR A 167 -1.80 4.58 5.35
CA THR A 167 -1.20 4.14 4.08
C THR A 167 -0.74 2.71 4.24
N ILE A 168 -1.16 1.83 3.34
CA ILE A 168 -0.81 0.42 3.31
C ILE A 168 0.04 0.19 2.07
N ILE A 169 1.20 -0.46 2.25
CA ILE A 169 2.08 -0.86 1.17
C ILE A 169 2.27 -2.36 1.28
N ALA A 170 1.80 -3.09 0.27
CA ALA A 170 1.92 -4.53 0.23
C ALA A 170 3.03 -4.93 -0.75
N THR A 171 3.86 -5.87 -0.32
CA THR A 171 5.02 -6.38 -1.06
C THR A 171 5.01 -7.90 -1.07
N GLY A 172 5.72 -8.50 -2.01
CA GLY A 172 5.96 -9.93 -1.97
C GLY A 172 4.80 -10.75 -2.50
N PHE A 173 4.07 -10.17 -3.45
CA PHE A 173 3.10 -10.90 -4.26
C PHE A 173 3.86 -11.95 -5.06
N ALA A 174 3.48 -13.22 -4.88
CA ALA A 174 4.02 -14.30 -5.68
C ALA A 174 3.97 -13.91 -7.16
N GLN A 175 5.11 -14.02 -7.86
CA GLN A 175 5.10 -13.95 -9.31
C GLN A 175 4.19 -15.08 -9.77
N THR A 176 2.95 -14.77 -10.15
CA THR A 176 2.17 -15.68 -10.98
C THR A 176 3.01 -15.84 -12.24
N SER A 177 3.72 -16.96 -12.30
CA SER A 177 4.41 -17.34 -13.51
C SER A 177 3.34 -17.41 -14.59
N PRO A 178 3.58 -16.89 -15.81
CA PRO A 178 2.63 -17.02 -16.93
C PRO A 178 2.26 -18.48 -17.26
N ALA A 179 2.93 -19.45 -16.63
CA ALA A 179 2.65 -20.89 -16.71
C ALA A 179 1.39 -21.34 -15.94
N ASP A 180 0.94 -20.63 -14.90
CA ASP A 180 -0.21 -21.06 -14.09
C ASP A 180 -1.57 -20.70 -14.71
N THR A 181 -1.60 -19.79 -15.68
CA THR A 181 -2.84 -19.48 -16.41
C THR A 181 -3.18 -20.57 -17.43
N LEU A 182 -2.18 -21.29 -17.96
CA LEU A 182 -2.32 -22.32 -18.99
C LEU A 182 -2.82 -23.68 -18.44
N SER A 183 -2.74 -23.92 -17.13
CA SER A 183 -3.20 -25.17 -16.50
C SER A 183 -4.68 -25.11 -16.06
N SER A 184 -5.25 -23.90 -15.89
CA SER A 184 -6.66 -23.74 -15.49
C SER A 184 -7.66 -23.88 -16.66
N GLU A 185 -7.26 -23.59 -17.90
CA GLU A 185 -8.12 -23.75 -19.09
C GLU A 185 -8.17 -25.19 -19.62
N ALA A 186 -7.27 -26.07 -19.18
CA ALA A 186 -7.20 -27.47 -19.64
C ALA A 186 -8.11 -28.45 -18.87
N SER A 187 -8.83 -27.97 -17.84
CA SER A 187 -9.62 -28.82 -16.93
C SER A 187 -11.13 -28.75 -17.12
N SER A 188 -11.60 -28.36 -18.31
CA SER A 188 -13.00 -28.59 -18.72
C SER A 188 -13.08 -29.76 -19.71
N PRO A 189 -13.22 -31.02 -19.26
CA PRO A 189 -13.64 -32.10 -20.13
C PRO A 189 -15.18 -32.22 -20.14
N ASN A 190 -15.75 -32.14 -21.34
CA ASN A 190 -17.07 -32.64 -21.78
C ASN A 190 -18.34 -32.01 -21.19
#